data_AF-F4BVQ3-F1
#
_entry.id   AF-F4BVQ3-F1
#
_cell.length_a   1.000
_cell.length_b   1.000
_cell.length_c   1.000
_cell.angle_alpha   90.00
_cell.angle_beta   90.00
_cell.angle_gamma   90.00
#
_symmetry.space_group_name_H-M   'P 1'
#
loop_
_entity.id
_entity.type
_entity.pdbx_description
1 polymer ?
#
loop_
_entity_poly.entity_id
_entity_poly.type
_entity_poly.pdbx_seq_one_letter_code
_entity_poly.pdbx_strand_id
1 'polypeptide(L)'
;MDHDLKATVEFHGRIIKAPDDELLSADTVQIPPPRKAQIHPTFGCQVCGEGFTEICGRTASGLAVCMDCFKKLTERNAWPERV
;
A
#
# COMPACT_ATOMS: atom_id res chain seq x y z
N MET A 1 29.35 -9.34 16.42
CA MET A 1 28.10 -8.76 15.88
C MET A 1 27.31 -8.07 17.00
N ASP A 2 27.94 -7.20 17.79
CA ASP A 2 27.27 -6.51 18.91
C ASP A 2 27.53 -5.00 18.96
N HIS A 3 28.54 -4.50 18.26
CA HIS A 3 28.85 -3.07 18.25
C HIS A 3 27.85 -2.24 17.41
N ASP A 4 27.22 -2.83 16.39
CA ASP A 4 26.24 -2.16 15.51
C ASP A 4 24.85 -2.05 16.12
N LEU A 5 24.45 -3.01 16.96
CA LEU A 5 23.12 -3.01 17.57
C LEU A 5 22.98 -1.84 18.57
N LYS A 6 24.04 -1.59 19.34
CA LYS A 6 24.08 -0.48 20.31
C LYS A 6 23.99 0.88 19.62
N ALA A 7 24.75 1.08 18.55
CA ALA A 7 24.71 2.32 17.77
C ALA A 7 23.33 2.57 17.15
N THR A 8 22.70 1.52 16.62
CA THR A 8 21.36 1.58 16.03
C THR A 8 20.29 1.92 17.08
N VAL A 9 20.34 1.30 18.25
CA VAL A 9 19.42 1.59 19.37
C VAL A 9 19.61 3.01 19.90
N GLU A 10 20.86 3.47 20.03
CA GLU A 10 21.16 4.85 20.43
C GLU A 10 20.64 5.87 19.41
N PHE A 11 20.79 5.58 18.11
CA PHE A 11 20.27 6.44 17.04
C PHE A 11 18.75 6.51 17.04
N HIS A 12 18.05 5.38 17.12
CA HIS A 12 16.58 5.36 17.27
C HIS A 12 16.14 6.12 18.52
N GLY A 13 16.85 5.93 19.64
CA GLY A 13 16.58 6.63 20.88
C GLY A 13 16.73 8.15 20.77
N ARG A 14 17.64 8.65 19.92
CA ARG A 14 17.78 10.08 19.63
C ARG A 14 16.61 10.61 18.81
N ILE A 15 16.24 9.92 17.72
CA ILE A 15 15.09 10.33 16.89
C ILE A 15 13.80 10.37 17.71
N ILE A 16 13.54 9.35 18.54
CA ILE A 16 12.31 9.27 19.35
C ILE A 16 12.23 10.40 20.40
N LYS A 17 13.38 10.92 20.86
CA LYS A 17 13.46 11.91 21.93
C LYS A 17 13.71 13.34 21.44
N ALA A 18 14.07 13.50 20.17
CA ALA A 18 14.37 14.80 19.61
C ALA A 18 13.09 15.65 19.54
N PRO A 19 13.18 16.96 19.80
CA PRO A 19 12.08 17.90 19.57
C PRO A 19 11.62 17.91 18.11
N ASP A 20 10.33 18.14 17.88
CA ASP A 20 9.74 18.16 16.53
C ASP A 20 10.43 19.19 15.61
N ASP A 21 10.87 20.34 16.14
CA ASP A 21 11.53 21.41 15.39
C ASP A 21 12.99 21.12 15.01
N GLU A 22 13.63 20.15 15.66
CA GLU A 22 14.92 19.61 15.24
C GLU A 22 14.76 18.60 14.09
N LEU A 23 13.62 17.89 14.04
CA LEU A 23 13.36 16.81 13.09
C LEU A 23 12.62 17.26 11.84
N LEU A 24 11.72 18.22 11.97
CA LEU A 24 10.72 18.58 10.97
C LEU A 24 10.66 20.09 10.78
N SER A 25 10.50 20.51 9.53
CA SER A 25 10.11 21.88 9.17
C SER A 25 8.78 21.85 8.45
N ALA A 26 7.92 22.83 8.74
CA ALA A 26 6.63 22.97 8.08
C ALA A 26 6.51 24.39 7.53
N ASP A 27 6.34 24.48 6.21
CA ASP A 27 6.22 25.74 5.49
C ASP A 27 4.86 25.83 4.79
N THR A 28 4.31 27.04 4.71
CA THR A 28 3.08 27.27 3.92
C THR A 28 3.44 27.47 2.47
N VAL A 29 2.98 26.57 1.61
CA VAL A 29 3.19 26.62 0.16
C VAL A 29 1.88 26.85 -0.59
N GLN A 30 1.95 27.56 -1.72
CA GLN A 30 0.81 27.77 -2.60
C GLN A 30 0.81 26.70 -3.70
N ILE A 31 -0.02 25.68 -3.54
CA ILE A 31 -0.22 24.61 -4.52
C ILE A 31 -1.70 24.57 -4.93
N PRO A 32 -2.02 24.18 -6.19
CA PRO A 32 -3.41 23.98 -6.56
C PRO A 32 -4.02 22.88 -5.67
N PRO A 33 -5.30 23.02 -5.29
CA PRO A 33 -5.96 21.99 -4.51
C PRO A 33 -5.96 20.66 -5.28
N PRO A 34 -5.83 19.51 -4.59
CA PRO A 34 -5.95 18.22 -5.24
C PRO A 34 -7.34 18.09 -5.89
N ARG A 35 -7.44 17.23 -6.92
CA ARG A 35 -8.73 16.93 -7.54
C ARG A 35 -9.67 16.34 -6.48
N LYS A 36 -10.95 16.69 -6.58
CA LYS A 36 -11.98 16.08 -5.72
C LYS A 36 -11.93 14.57 -5.83
N ALA A 37 -12.08 13.89 -4.70
CA ALA A 37 -12.23 12.44 -4.66
C ALA A 37 -13.42 12.02 -5.53
N GLN A 38 -13.21 11.00 -6.36
CA GLN A 38 -14.24 10.46 -7.24
C GLN A 38 -14.88 9.25 -6.57
N ILE A 39 -16.21 9.19 -6.59
CA ILE A 39 -16.95 8.01 -6.16
C ILE A 39 -17.09 7.09 -7.37
N HIS A 40 -16.49 5.92 -7.27
CA HIS A 40 -16.59 4.87 -8.28
C HIS A 40 -17.60 3.82 -7.80
N PRO A 41 -18.44 3.27 -8.71
CA PRO A 41 -19.38 2.22 -8.36
C PRO A 41 -18.69 0.98 -7.79
N THR A 42 -19.41 0.27 -6.92
CA THR A 42 -19.04 -1.07 -6.48
C THR A 42 -19.55 -2.10 -7.48
N PHE A 43 -18.67 -2.99 -7.92
CA PHE A 43 -18.96 -4.15 -8.75
C PHE A 43 -18.78 -5.43 -7.94
N GLY A 44 -19.58 -6.46 -8.22
CA GLY A 44 -19.40 -7.79 -7.65
C GLY A 44 -18.37 -8.59 -8.44
N CYS A 45 -17.39 -9.20 -7.75
CA CYS A 45 -16.46 -10.14 -8.37
C CYS A 45 -17.22 -11.34 -8.93
N GLN A 46 -17.03 -11.65 -10.21
CA GLN A 46 -17.69 -12.79 -10.86
C GLN A 46 -17.15 -14.16 -10.41
N VAL A 47 -16.17 -14.19 -9.50
CA VAL A 47 -15.57 -15.42 -8.94
C VAL A 47 -15.92 -15.61 -7.46
N CYS A 48 -15.66 -14.61 -6.60
CA CYS A 48 -15.93 -14.72 -5.16
C CYS A 48 -17.22 -14.04 -4.70
N GLY A 49 -17.84 -13.19 -5.52
CA GLY A 49 -19.07 -12.45 -5.15
C GLY A 49 -18.84 -11.20 -4.28
N GLU A 50 -17.63 -10.96 -3.78
CA GLU A 50 -17.32 -9.76 -2.98
C GLU A 50 -17.35 -8.48 -3.81
N GLY A 51 -17.69 -7.37 -3.15
CA GLY A 51 -17.70 -6.04 -3.77
C GLY A 51 -16.29 -5.47 -3.92
N PHE A 52 -15.99 -4.93 -5.10
CA PHE A 52 -14.79 -4.14 -5.36
C PHE A 52 -15.14 -2.86 -6.11
N THR A 53 -14.36 -1.80 -5.91
CA THR A 53 -14.52 -0.54 -6.63
C THR A 53 -14.13 -0.70 -8.11
N GLU A 54 -14.90 -0.15 -9.05
CA GLU A 54 -14.69 -0.28 -10.50
C GLU A 54 -13.22 -0.17 -10.94
N ILE A 55 -12.53 0.89 -10.49
CA ILE A 55 -11.11 1.17 -10.84
C ILE A 55 -10.11 0.13 -10.31
N CYS A 56 -10.52 -0.68 -9.34
CA CYS A 56 -9.74 -1.78 -8.78
C CYS A 56 -9.98 -3.12 -9.50
N GLY A 57 -11.01 -3.20 -10.35
CA GLY A 57 -11.34 -4.40 -11.12
C GLY A 57 -10.27 -4.78 -12.13
N ARG A 58 -10.18 -6.07 -12.44
CA ARG A 58 -9.34 -6.61 -13.51
C ARG A 58 -10.13 -7.59 -14.36
N THR A 59 -9.66 -7.86 -15.57
CA THR A 59 -10.25 -8.87 -16.45
C THR A 59 -9.33 -10.10 -16.50
N ALA A 60 -9.84 -11.27 -16.11
CA ALA A 60 -9.14 -12.55 -16.25
C ALA A 60 -10.10 -13.60 -16.79
N SER A 61 -9.67 -14.39 -17.78
CA SER A 61 -10.50 -15.43 -18.41
C SER A 61 -11.87 -14.92 -18.92
N GLY A 62 -11.94 -13.66 -19.34
CA GLY A 62 -13.19 -13.01 -19.78
C GLY A 62 -14.11 -12.51 -18.65
N LEU A 63 -13.71 -12.66 -17.39
CA LEU A 63 -14.48 -12.25 -16.21
C LEU A 63 -13.92 -10.98 -15.58
N ALA A 64 -14.80 -10.10 -15.08
CA ALA A 64 -14.46 -8.98 -14.21
C ALA A 64 -14.30 -9.48 -12.76
N VAL A 65 -13.10 -9.33 -12.22
CA VAL A 65 -12.70 -9.92 -10.94
C VAL A 65 -11.98 -8.93 -10.03
N CYS A 66 -12.06 -9.17 -8.71
CA CYS A 66 -11.25 -8.47 -7.73
C CYS A 66 -9.76 -8.84 -7.86
N MET A 67 -8.88 -8.03 -7.27
CA MET A 67 -7.42 -8.22 -7.35
C MET A 67 -6.95 -9.60 -6.86
N ASP A 68 -7.56 -10.13 -5.81
CA ASP A 68 -7.14 -11.42 -5.24
C ASP A 68 -7.55 -12.60 -6.13
N CYS A 69 -8.74 -12.55 -6.73
CA CYS A 69 -9.17 -13.54 -7.71
C CYS A 69 -8.36 -13.41 -9.01
N PHE A 70 -8.03 -12.19 -9.43
CA PHE A 70 -7.15 -11.96 -10.58
C PHE A 70 -5.82 -12.69 -10.41
N LYS A 71 -5.13 -12.44 -9.29
CA LYS A 71 -3.86 -13.12 -8.95
C LYS A 71 -3.98 -14.64 -9.03
N LYS A 72 -4.98 -15.23 -8.36
CA LYS A 72 -5.24 -16.69 -8.39
C LYS A 72 -5.49 -17.24 -9.80
N LEU A 73 -6.14 -16.47 -10.68
CA LEU A 73 -6.45 -16.89 -12.05
C LEU A 73 -5.27 -16.71 -13.01
N THR A 74 -4.44 -15.69 -12.81
CA THR A 74 -3.32 -15.37 -13.70
C THR A 74 -2.00 -16.02 -13.27
N GLU A 75 -1.86 -16.30 -11.98
CA GLU A 75 -0.66 -16.92 -11.42
C GLU A 75 -0.84 -18.43 -11.43
N ARG A 76 -0.27 -19.09 -12.44
CA ARG A 76 0.03 -20.53 -12.39
C ARG A 76 1.17 -20.72 -11.37
N ASN A 77 0.83 -20.65 -10.08
CA ASN A 77 1.74 -20.61 -8.91
C ASN A 77 2.31 -19.22 -8.58
N ALA A 78 1.66 -18.50 -7.66
CA ALA A 78 2.36 -17.55 -6.79
C ALA A 78 2.30 -18.14 -5.38
N TRP A 79 3.22 -19.01 -5.00
CA TRP A 79 4.60 -18.67 -4.65
C TRP A 79 5.39 -19.99 -4.54
N PRO A 80 6.53 -20.23 -5.22
CA PRO A 80 7.40 -21.34 -4.83
C PRO A 80 8.14 -20.93 -3.55
N GLU A 81 8.17 -21.84 -2.57
CA GLU A 81 8.95 -21.74 -1.34
C GLU A 81 10.25 -20.94 -1.52
N ARG A 82 10.45 -19.91 -0.70
CA ARG A 82 11.79 -19.35 -0.48
C ARG A 82 12.46 -20.22 0.57
N VAL A 83 13.38 -21.06 0.09
CA VAL A 83 14.64 -21.43 0.73
C VAL A 83 15.21 -20.31 1.61
#